data_AF-A0A382C839-F1
#
_entry.id   AF-A0A382C839-F1
#
_cell.length_a   1.000
_cell.length_b   1.000
_cell.length_c   1.000
_cell.angle_alpha   90.00
_cell.angle_beta   90.00
_cell.angle_gamma   90.00
#
_symmetry.space_group_name_H-M   'P 1'
#
loop_
_entity.id
_entity.type
_entity.pdbx_description
1 polymer ?
#
loop_
_entity_poly.entity_id
_entity_poly.type
_entity_poly.pdbx_seq_one_letter_code
_entity_poly.pdbx_strand_id
1 'polypeptide(L)'
;MATTIQEIEQIDAIECLESGAIQVKKGTYYEKTVTETLPVMETVEVSRTPILDEDGNAVMETKAVVDSDGNMVLDDDGMPVTEEVAREDVVTEEQDTGETREQDTVTMSHVGNWRGVIGLRDTARATELLGEKKKIAFAHWATFAEPEAAEPEAESLSKPTEVNTITEIKAYLDQESIEYTSTQTKTELLALIPE
;
A
#
# COMPACT_ATOMS: atom_id res chain seq x y z
N MET A 1 3.40 -16.46 -30.59
CA MET A 1 3.75 -15.17 -29.97
C MET A 1 2.52 -14.28 -30.01
N ALA A 2 1.93 -14.01 -28.85
CA ALA A 2 0.88 -13.01 -28.69
C ALA A 2 1.50 -11.74 -28.10
N THR A 3 0.96 -10.57 -28.45
CA THR A 3 1.41 -9.30 -27.90
C THR A 3 0.21 -8.45 -27.55
N THR A 4 0.16 -8.00 -26.31
CA THR A 4 -0.88 -7.10 -25.79
C THR A 4 -0.21 -5.80 -25.36
N ILE A 5 -0.79 -4.67 -25.76
CA ILE A 5 -0.35 -3.34 -25.36
C ILE A 5 -1.52 -2.66 -24.67
N GLN A 6 -1.30 -2.15 -23.47
CA GLN A 6 -2.32 -1.43 -22.69
C GLN A 6 -1.75 -0.13 -22.17
N GLU A 7 -2.57 0.92 -22.19
CA GLU A 7 -2.27 2.18 -21.51
C GLU A 7 -2.71 2.07 -20.06
N ILE A 8 -1.81 2.39 -19.14
CA ILE A 8 -2.08 2.41 -17.70
C ILE A 8 -1.71 3.77 -17.12
N GLU A 9 -2.48 4.22 -16.14
CA GLU A 9 -2.14 5.38 -15.33
C GLU A 9 -1.73 4.91 -13.93
N GLN A 10 -0.55 5.32 -13.50
CA GLN A 10 -0.01 4.98 -12.18
C GLN A 10 0.30 6.26 -11.40
N ILE A 11 0.14 6.22 -10.09
CA ILE A 11 0.62 7.29 -9.20
C ILE A 11 2.12 7.07 -8.96
N ASP A 12 2.94 7.99 -9.46
CA ASP A 12 4.41 7.95 -9.33
C ASP A 12 4.85 8.56 -8.00
N ALA A 13 4.20 9.66 -7.59
CA ALA A 13 4.57 10.39 -6.39
C ALA A 13 3.36 11.08 -5.76
N ILE A 14 3.40 11.19 -4.43
CA ILE A 14 2.46 11.96 -3.61
C ILE A 14 3.32 12.84 -2.70
N GLU A 15 3.15 14.15 -2.80
CA GLU A 15 3.87 15.15 -2.03
C GLU A 15 2.88 15.88 -1.12
N CYS A 16 3.06 15.72 0.18
CA CYS A 16 2.25 16.40 1.20
C CYS A 16 2.92 17.75 1.53
N LEU A 17 2.23 18.86 1.27
CA LEU A 17 2.77 20.20 1.50
C LEU A 17 2.47 20.69 2.92
N GLU A 18 3.32 21.56 3.45
CA GLU A 18 3.12 22.24 4.74
C GLU A 18 1.86 23.10 4.77
N SER A 19 1.31 23.49 3.61
CA SER A 19 0.03 24.18 3.49
C SER A 19 -1.18 23.27 3.70
N GLY A 20 -0.98 21.97 3.85
CA GLY A 20 -2.03 20.96 3.91
C GLY A 20 -2.55 20.50 2.55
N ALA A 21 -2.14 21.16 1.47
CA ALA A 21 -2.39 20.70 0.11
C ALA A 21 -1.51 19.48 -0.23
N ILE A 22 -1.95 18.69 -1.19
CA ILE A 22 -1.26 17.48 -1.64
C ILE A 22 -1.05 17.58 -3.14
N GLN A 23 0.18 17.43 -3.59
CA GLN A 23 0.49 17.28 -5.01
C GLN A 23 0.58 15.80 -5.35
N VAL A 24 -0.05 15.40 -6.45
CA VAL A 24 -0.03 14.05 -6.96
C VAL A 24 0.58 14.09 -8.35
N LYS A 25 1.60 13.25 -8.57
CA LYS A 25 2.16 13.02 -9.89
C LYS A 25 1.70 11.65 -10.37
N LYS A 26 0.99 11.63 -11.50
CA LYS A 26 0.65 10.39 -12.20
C LYS A 26 1.49 10.25 -13.46
N GLY A 27 2.01 9.06 -13.70
CA GLY A 27 2.63 8.70 -14.96
C GLY A 27 1.63 7.93 -15.82
N THR A 28 1.60 8.25 -17.11
CA THR A 28 0.95 7.41 -18.12
C THR A 28 2.03 6.49 -18.69
N TYR A 29 1.73 5.19 -18.73
CA TYR A 29 2.65 4.16 -19.21
C TYR A 29 1.95 3.27 -20.23
N TYR A 30 2.72 2.78 -21.20
CA TYR A 30 2.31 1.61 -21.97
C TYR A 30 2.94 0.38 -21.36
N GLU A 31 2.11 -0.56 -20.96
CA GLU A 31 2.51 -1.92 -20.61
C GLU A 31 2.38 -2.78 -21.87
N LYS A 32 3.50 -3.38 -22.29
CA LYS A 32 3.55 -4.35 -23.38
C LYS A 32 3.86 -5.71 -22.79
N THR A 33 2.90 -6.61 -22.92
CA THR A 33 3.03 -8.03 -22.54
C THR A 33 3.24 -8.85 -23.79
N VAL A 34 4.33 -9.58 -23.83
CA VAL A 34 4.68 -10.50 -24.90
C VAL A 34 4.59 -11.91 -24.35
N THR A 35 3.66 -12.71 -24.87
CA THR A 35 3.48 -14.11 -24.48
C THR A 35 4.13 -15.00 -25.52
N GLU A 36 5.13 -15.77 -25.08
CA GLU A 36 5.87 -16.72 -25.90
C GLU A 36 5.69 -18.13 -25.35
N THR A 37 5.45 -19.08 -26.26
CA THR A 37 5.40 -20.49 -25.93
C THR A 37 6.79 -21.05 -26.14
N LEU A 38 7.48 -21.37 -25.05
CA LEU A 38 8.84 -21.89 -25.06
C LEU A 38 8.87 -23.35 -24.58
N PRO A 39 9.80 -24.18 -25.08
CA PRO A 39 9.98 -25.53 -24.57
C PRO A 39 10.45 -25.48 -23.11
N VAL A 40 9.99 -26.44 -22.31
CA VAL A 40 10.52 -26.65 -20.97
C VAL A 40 11.80 -27.45 -21.10
N MET A 41 12.90 -26.85 -20.63
CA MET A 41 14.20 -27.51 -20.55
C MET A 41 14.37 -28.12 -19.15
N GLU A 42 14.81 -29.36 -19.08
CA GLU A 42 15.17 -30.05 -17.85
C GLU A 42 16.66 -30.39 -17.85
N THR A 43 17.34 -30.14 -16.74
CA THR A 43 18.73 -30.56 -16.55
C THR A 43 18.74 -32.02 -16.10
N VAL A 44 19.29 -32.90 -16.92
CA VAL A 44 19.37 -34.34 -16.64
C VAL A 44 20.83 -34.75 -16.49
N GLU A 45 21.13 -35.58 -15.49
CA GLU A 45 22.44 -36.21 -15.35
C GLU A 45 22.61 -37.29 -16.43
N VAL A 46 23.62 -37.14 -17.28
CA VAL A 46 23.89 -38.04 -18.41
C VAL A 46 24.96 -39.07 -18.05
N SER A 47 25.97 -38.65 -17.29
CA SER A 47 27.01 -39.56 -16.84
C SER A 47 27.66 -39.09 -15.56
N ARG A 48 28.08 -40.07 -14.77
CA ARG A 48 28.87 -39.89 -13.56
C ARG A 48 30.09 -40.78 -13.66
N THR A 49 31.28 -40.17 -13.70
CA THR A 49 32.54 -40.90 -13.87
C THR A 49 33.51 -40.55 -12.75
N PRO A 50 34.20 -41.54 -12.15
CA PRO A 50 35.19 -41.27 -11.12
C PRO A 50 36.36 -40.49 -11.70
N ILE A 51 36.79 -39.45 -10.97
CA ILE A 51 37.98 -38.68 -11.30
C ILE A 51 39.19 -39.53 -10.92
N LEU A 52 40.09 -39.74 -11.88
CA LEU A 52 41.31 -40.52 -11.69
C LEU A 52 42.52 -39.60 -11.47
N ASP A 53 43.46 -40.03 -10.63
CA ASP A 53 44.76 -39.42 -10.46
C ASP A 53 45.73 -39.79 -11.61
N GLU A 54 46.96 -39.26 -11.55
CA GLU A 54 48.00 -39.52 -12.57
C GLU A 54 48.40 -41.00 -12.68
N ASP A 55 48.16 -41.79 -11.64
CA ASP A 55 48.44 -43.22 -11.57
C ASP A 55 47.23 -44.09 -11.99
N GLY A 56 46.09 -43.45 -12.31
CA GLY A 56 44.86 -44.11 -12.74
C GLY A 56 43.98 -44.62 -11.58
N ASN A 57 44.24 -44.22 -10.34
CA ASN A 57 43.39 -44.55 -9.18
C ASN A 57 42.33 -43.46 -8.95
N ALA A 58 41.20 -43.84 -8.38
CA ALA A 58 40.15 -42.86 -8.07
C ALA A 58 40.60 -41.88 -6.98
N VAL A 59 40.41 -40.59 -7.22
CA VAL A 59 40.58 -39.54 -6.21
C VAL A 59 39.47 -39.68 -5.20
N MET A 60 39.79 -39.85 -3.92
CA MET A 60 38.81 -40.02 -2.85
C MET A 60 38.46 -38.68 -2.17
N GLU A 61 37.23 -38.55 -1.69
CA GLU A 61 36.73 -37.43 -0.90
C GLU A 61 35.87 -37.95 0.27
N THR A 62 35.96 -37.29 1.41
CA THR A 62 35.14 -37.60 2.59
C THR A 62 33.79 -36.91 2.48
N LYS A 63 32.71 -37.68 2.38
CA LYS A 63 31.33 -37.17 2.32
C LYS A 63 30.55 -37.55 3.57
N ALA A 64 29.70 -36.65 4.05
CA ALA A 64 28.80 -36.95 5.16
C ALA A 64 27.73 -37.95 4.72
N VAL A 65 27.47 -38.95 5.57
CA VAL A 65 26.42 -39.94 5.37
C VAL A 65 25.08 -39.28 5.67
N VAL A 66 24.11 -39.52 4.79
CA VAL A 66 22.78 -38.93 4.84
C VAL A 66 21.75 -40.07 4.91
N ASP A 67 20.69 -39.90 5.70
CA ASP A 67 19.58 -40.85 5.79
C ASP A 67 18.65 -40.79 4.57
N SER A 68 17.63 -41.66 4.54
CA SER A 68 16.65 -41.73 3.45
C SER A 68 15.82 -40.45 3.26
N ASP A 69 15.77 -39.60 4.28
CA ASP A 69 15.01 -38.35 4.28
C ASP A 69 15.89 -37.15 3.90
N GLY A 70 17.18 -37.37 3.61
CA GLY A 70 18.11 -36.32 3.23
C GLY A 70 18.77 -35.60 4.42
N ASN A 71 18.65 -36.12 5.63
CA ASN A 71 19.26 -35.53 6.83
C ASN A 71 20.62 -36.18 7.15
N MET A 72 21.55 -35.40 7.69
CA MET A 72 22.87 -35.91 8.09
C MET A 72 22.75 -36.93 9.21
N VAL A 73 23.41 -38.08 9.05
CA VAL A 73 23.56 -39.08 10.11
C VAL A 73 24.63 -38.58 11.08
N LEU A 74 24.28 -38.46 12.35
CA LEU A 74 25.19 -38.06 13.42
C LEU A 74 25.65 -39.29 14.20
N ASP A 75 26.89 -39.25 14.69
CA ASP A 75 27.42 -40.21 15.66
C ASP A 75 26.94 -39.89 17.09
N ASP A 76 27.36 -40.71 18.04
CA ASP A 76 26.97 -40.58 19.46
C ASP A 76 27.47 -39.28 20.11
N ASP A 77 28.48 -38.62 19.53
CA ASP A 77 29.03 -37.34 19.97
C ASP A 77 28.34 -36.14 19.27
N GLY A 78 27.38 -36.41 18.38
CA GLY A 78 26.64 -35.40 17.61
C GLY A 78 27.43 -34.85 16.41
N MET A 79 28.50 -35.50 16.00
CA MET A 79 29.31 -35.16 14.82
C MET A 79 28.81 -35.95 13.61
N PRO A 80 28.94 -35.44 12.38
CA PRO A 80 28.45 -36.15 11.20
C PRO A 80 29.29 -37.39 10.92
N VAL A 81 28.62 -38.53 10.75
CA VAL A 81 29.24 -39.74 10.22
C VAL A 81 29.67 -39.47 8.78
N THR A 82 30.92 -39.80 8.44
CA THR A 82 31.48 -39.59 7.10
C THR A 82 31.97 -40.90 6.50
N GLU A 83 31.98 -40.97 5.17
CA GLU A 83 32.52 -42.08 4.38
C GLU A 83 33.46 -41.56 3.30
N GLU A 84 34.48 -42.34 2.95
CA GLU A 84 35.36 -42.05 1.82
C GLU A 84 34.74 -42.57 0.54
N VAL A 85 34.40 -41.66 -0.37
CA VAL A 85 33.82 -41.97 -1.68
C VAL A 85 34.73 -41.45 -2.79
N ALA A 86 34.70 -42.08 -3.95
CA ALA A 86 35.39 -41.54 -5.11
C ALA A 86 34.76 -40.19 -5.49
N ARG A 87 35.61 -39.19 -5.76
CA ARG A 87 35.20 -37.94 -6.38
C ARG A 87 34.78 -38.24 -7.81
N GLU A 88 33.66 -37.69 -8.23
CA GLU A 88 33.07 -37.96 -9.53
C GLU A 88 32.84 -36.66 -10.30
N ASP A 89 33.11 -36.71 -11.61
CA ASP A 89 32.63 -35.70 -12.54
C ASP A 89 31.22 -36.08 -12.97
N VAL A 90 30.29 -35.15 -12.73
CA VAL A 90 28.88 -35.27 -13.12
C VAL A 90 28.69 -34.43 -14.38
N VAL A 91 28.36 -35.08 -15.49
CA VAL A 91 27.99 -34.42 -16.73
C VAL A 91 26.48 -34.30 -16.78
N THR A 92 25.98 -33.07 -16.82
CA THR A 92 24.56 -32.76 -16.99
C THR A 92 24.32 -32.14 -18.36
N GLU A 93 23.22 -32.50 -19.00
CA GLU A 93 22.76 -31.89 -20.24
C GLU A 93 21.37 -31.27 -20.07
N GLU A 94 21.07 -30.24 -20.84
CA GLU A 94 19.71 -29.70 -20.94
C GLU A 94 18.94 -30.47 -22.01
N GLN A 95 17.85 -31.11 -21.61
CA GLN A 95 16.97 -31.85 -22.51
C GLN A 95 15.61 -31.16 -22.61
N ASP A 96 15.08 -31.07 -23.81
CA ASP A 96 13.69 -30.66 -24.05
C ASP A 96 12.76 -31.78 -23.55
N THR A 97 11.87 -31.44 -22.60
CA THR A 97 10.91 -32.40 -22.03
C THR A 97 9.77 -32.74 -23.00
N GLY A 98 9.65 -32.01 -24.12
CA GLY A 98 8.51 -32.07 -25.02
C GLY A 98 7.28 -31.32 -24.51
N GLU A 99 7.36 -30.76 -23.30
CA GLU A 99 6.35 -29.85 -22.77
C GLU A 99 6.67 -28.41 -23.19
N THR A 100 5.63 -27.61 -23.32
CA THR A 100 5.78 -26.17 -23.60
C THR A 100 5.11 -25.37 -22.51
N ARG A 101 5.67 -24.20 -22.21
CA ARG A 101 5.15 -23.27 -21.22
C ARG A 101 4.99 -21.89 -21.84
N GLU A 102 3.90 -21.24 -21.48
CA GLU A 102 3.72 -19.82 -21.76
C GLU A 102 4.56 -19.00 -20.79
N GLN A 103 5.42 -18.16 -21.35
CA GLN A 103 6.21 -17.18 -20.63
C GLN A 103 5.77 -15.78 -21.07
N ASP A 104 5.39 -14.97 -20.09
CA ASP A 104 5.05 -13.56 -20.30
C ASP A 104 6.26 -12.68 -19.97
N THR A 105 6.65 -11.86 -20.93
CA THR A 105 7.59 -10.76 -20.71
C THR A 105 6.82 -9.45 -20.71
N VAL A 106 6.80 -8.77 -19.55
CA VAL A 106 6.14 -7.47 -19.37
C VAL A 106 7.19 -6.37 -19.44
N THR A 107 6.95 -5.39 -20.31
CA THR A 107 7.80 -4.20 -20.45
C THR A 107 6.95 -2.95 -20.29
N MET A 108 7.44 -2.00 -19.48
CA MET A 108 6.72 -0.76 -19.18
C MET A 108 7.47 0.44 -19.75
N SER A 109 6.77 1.26 -20.54
CA SER A 109 7.33 2.45 -21.18
C SER A 109 6.60 3.70 -20.72
N HIS A 110 7.34 4.67 -20.19
CA HIS A 110 6.79 5.95 -19.74
C HIS A 110 6.48 6.87 -20.93
N VAL A 111 5.28 7.43 -20.97
CA VAL A 111 4.82 8.27 -22.09
C VAL A 111 4.28 9.64 -21.68
N GLY A 112 3.90 9.84 -20.43
CA GLY A 112 3.35 11.12 -20.01
C GLY A 112 3.40 11.33 -18.50
N ASN A 113 3.43 12.61 -18.09
CA ASN A 113 3.28 13.00 -16.70
C ASN A 113 2.09 13.92 -16.55
N TRP A 114 1.25 13.62 -15.58
CA TRP A 114 0.20 14.48 -15.10
C TRP A 114 0.50 14.93 -13.67
N ARG A 115 0.16 16.18 -13.35
CA ARG A 115 0.27 16.74 -12.01
C ARG A 115 -1.09 17.29 -11.56
N GLY A 116 -1.54 16.85 -10.40
CA GLY A 116 -2.73 17.34 -9.73
C GLY A 116 -2.41 17.95 -8.38
N VAL A 117 -3.22 18.94 -7.98
CA VAL A 117 -3.20 19.49 -6.62
C VAL A 117 -4.55 19.19 -5.98
N ILE A 118 -4.51 18.66 -4.77
CA ILE A 118 -5.66 18.41 -3.89
C ILE A 118 -5.57 19.43 -2.75
N GLY A 119 -6.64 20.19 -2.54
CA GLY A 119 -6.70 21.15 -1.44
C GLY A 119 -6.75 20.46 -0.07
N LEU A 120 -6.44 21.22 0.99
CA LEU A 120 -6.62 20.75 2.37
C LEU A 120 -8.09 20.30 2.56
N ARG A 121 -8.30 19.08 3.04
CA ARG A 121 -9.62 18.47 3.31
C ARG A 121 -10.53 18.27 2.09
N ASP A 122 -10.01 18.34 0.88
CA ASP A 122 -10.78 18.02 -0.33
C ASP A 122 -10.92 16.50 -0.52
N THR A 123 -11.80 15.91 0.27
CA THR A 123 -12.03 14.45 0.32
C THR A 123 -12.55 13.87 -1.00
N ALA A 124 -13.31 14.67 -1.75
CA ALA A 124 -13.84 14.30 -3.06
C ALA A 124 -12.69 14.13 -4.06
N ARG A 125 -11.83 15.15 -4.17
CA ARG A 125 -10.70 15.13 -5.10
C ARG A 125 -9.61 14.15 -4.69
N ALA A 126 -9.40 13.93 -3.39
CA ALA A 126 -8.56 12.82 -2.93
C ALA A 126 -9.10 11.45 -3.33
N THR A 127 -10.42 11.25 -3.27
CA THR A 127 -11.02 9.97 -3.71
C THR A 127 -10.88 9.79 -5.22
N GLU A 128 -11.10 10.84 -6.01
CA GLU A 128 -10.95 10.83 -7.47
C GLU A 128 -9.51 10.55 -7.90
N LEU A 129 -8.55 11.28 -7.34
CA LEU A 129 -7.17 11.25 -7.85
C LEU A 129 -6.31 10.16 -7.21
N LEU A 130 -6.53 9.84 -5.93
CA LEU A 130 -5.72 8.86 -5.21
C LEU A 130 -6.40 7.49 -5.08
N GLY A 131 -7.73 7.39 -5.28
CA GLY A 131 -8.47 6.14 -5.14
C GLY A 131 -8.22 5.50 -3.77
N GLU A 132 -7.63 4.31 -3.76
CA GLU A 132 -7.28 3.58 -2.53
C GLU A 132 -6.20 4.29 -1.70
N LYS A 133 -5.33 5.09 -2.32
CA LYS A 133 -4.26 5.83 -1.65
C LYS A 133 -4.74 7.10 -0.93
N LYS A 134 -6.04 7.41 -0.96
CA LYS A 134 -6.63 8.59 -0.28
C LYS A 134 -6.39 8.62 1.24
N LYS A 135 -6.11 7.47 1.86
CA LYS A 135 -5.73 7.39 3.29
C LYS A 135 -4.49 8.22 3.62
N ILE A 136 -3.55 8.36 2.66
CA ILE A 136 -2.37 9.21 2.82
C ILE A 136 -2.78 10.68 2.97
N ALA A 137 -3.76 11.11 2.17
CA ALA A 137 -4.29 12.46 2.26
C ALA A 137 -4.99 12.73 3.59
N PHE A 138 -5.82 11.80 4.04
CA PHE A 138 -6.53 11.94 5.30
C PHE A 138 -5.58 11.96 6.51
N ALA A 139 -4.55 11.12 6.49
CA ALA A 139 -3.52 11.12 7.52
C ALA A 139 -2.75 12.44 7.56
N HIS A 140 -2.41 13.02 6.39
CA HIS A 140 -1.77 14.33 6.31
C HIS A 140 -2.66 15.42 6.90
N TRP A 141 -3.93 15.47 6.49
CA TRP A 141 -4.88 16.49 6.96
C TRP A 141 -5.23 16.39 8.44
N ALA A 142 -5.12 15.20 9.04
CA ALA A 142 -5.31 15.03 10.48
C ALA A 142 -4.20 15.70 11.31
N THR A 143 -3.05 16.00 10.71
CA THR A 143 -1.97 16.78 11.38
C THR A 143 -2.27 18.27 11.41
N PHE A 144 -3.15 18.75 10.52
CA PHE A 144 -3.64 20.11 10.55
C PHE A 144 -4.77 20.15 11.55
N ALA A 145 -4.55 20.92 12.63
CA ALA A 145 -5.61 21.27 13.56
C ALA A 145 -6.85 21.61 12.74
N GLU A 146 -7.98 20.95 13.05
CA GLU A 146 -9.27 21.54 12.75
C GLU A 146 -9.15 23.01 13.10
N PRO A 147 -9.37 23.96 12.15
CA PRO A 147 -10.09 25.15 12.56
C PRO A 147 -11.19 24.58 13.46
N GLU A 148 -11.03 24.79 14.77
CA GLU A 148 -12.10 24.69 15.73
C GLU A 148 -13.30 25.19 14.95
N ALA A 149 -14.24 24.29 14.71
CA ALA A 149 -15.43 24.58 13.93
C ALA A 149 -15.80 26.00 14.33
N ALA A 150 -15.73 26.95 13.38
CA ALA A 150 -16.14 28.31 13.64
C ALA A 150 -17.39 28.18 14.48
N GLU A 151 -17.32 28.64 15.74
CA GLU A 151 -18.35 28.42 16.76
C GLU A 151 -19.68 28.51 16.03
N PRO A 152 -20.50 27.45 16.05
CA PRO A 152 -21.57 27.25 15.07
C PRO A 152 -22.23 28.58 14.88
N GLU A 153 -22.08 29.20 13.68
CA GLU A 153 -22.52 30.58 13.43
C GLU A 153 -23.84 30.70 14.13
N ALA A 154 -23.86 31.45 15.24
CA ALA A 154 -24.92 31.35 16.22
C ALA A 154 -26.20 31.46 15.44
N GLU A 155 -26.95 30.35 15.32
CA GLU A 155 -28.20 30.36 14.57
C GLU A 155 -28.91 31.56 15.14
N SER A 156 -29.15 32.57 14.30
CA SER A 156 -29.77 33.80 14.75
C SER A 156 -31.13 33.36 15.26
N LEU A 157 -31.25 33.19 16.58
CA LEU A 157 -32.48 32.75 17.20
C LEU A 157 -33.50 33.78 16.74
N SER A 158 -34.52 33.34 15.99
CA SER A 158 -35.55 34.25 15.53
C SER A 158 -36.15 34.97 16.73
N LYS A 159 -36.34 36.29 16.64
CA LYS A 159 -36.85 37.14 17.73
C LYS A 159 -38.00 36.43 18.47
N PRO A 160 -37.85 36.12 19.77
CA PRO A 160 -38.84 35.34 20.48
C PRO A 160 -40.17 36.10 20.60
N THR A 161 -41.26 35.35 20.57
CA THR A 161 -42.64 35.86 20.64
C THR A 161 -43.35 35.35 21.90
N GLU A 162 -44.61 35.76 22.11
CA GLU A 162 -45.43 35.27 23.23
C GLU A 162 -45.64 33.75 23.25
N VAL A 163 -45.33 33.05 22.16
CA VAL A 163 -45.39 31.58 22.06
C VAL A 163 -44.19 30.92 22.72
N ASN A 164 -43.02 31.56 22.72
CA ASN A 164 -41.77 31.01 23.24
C ASN A 164 -41.77 30.89 24.77
N THR A 165 -41.04 29.94 25.32
CA THR A 165 -40.89 29.73 26.76
C THR A 165 -39.95 30.78 27.38
N ILE A 166 -40.01 30.97 28.71
CA ILE A 166 -39.10 31.88 29.43
C ILE A 166 -37.63 31.48 29.19
N THR A 167 -37.34 30.18 29.10
CA THR A 167 -36.00 29.67 28.84
C THR A 167 -35.49 30.07 27.45
N GLU A 168 -36.35 29.96 26.43
CA GLU A 168 -35.99 30.36 25.05
C GLU A 168 -35.79 31.88 24.93
N ILE A 169 -36.61 32.67 25.63
CA ILE A 169 -36.44 34.13 25.66
C ILE A 169 -35.12 34.52 26.34
N LYS A 170 -34.78 33.88 27.47
CA LYS A 170 -33.50 34.11 28.16
C LYS A 170 -32.30 33.73 27.31
N ALA A 171 -32.37 32.59 26.61
CA ALA A 171 -31.33 32.17 25.69
C ALA A 171 -31.08 33.20 24.57
N TYR A 172 -32.14 33.82 24.02
CA TYR A 172 -32.01 34.91 23.05
C TYR A 172 -31.37 36.17 23.67
N LEU A 173 -31.79 36.58 24.87
CA LEU A 173 -31.22 37.75 25.55
C LEU A 173 -29.74 37.53 25.90
N ASP A 174 -29.36 36.32 26.32
CA ASP A 174 -27.96 35.95 26.57
C ASP A 174 -27.13 35.98 25.27
N GLN A 175 -27.70 35.55 24.14
CA GLN A 175 -27.07 35.63 22.81
C GLN A 175 -26.88 37.07 22.34
N GLU A 176 -27.89 37.93 22.51
CA GLU A 176 -27.85 39.35 22.14
C GLU A 176 -27.12 40.22 23.19
N SER A 177 -26.59 39.61 24.26
CA SER A 177 -25.95 40.31 25.38
C SER A 177 -26.82 41.39 26.03
N ILE A 178 -28.12 41.13 26.14
CA ILE A 178 -29.11 42.01 26.78
C ILE A 178 -29.29 41.58 28.25
N GLU A 179 -28.99 42.49 29.17
CA GLU A 179 -29.14 42.22 30.61
C GLU A 179 -30.62 42.08 31.01
N TYR A 180 -30.91 41.05 31.80
CA TYR A 180 -32.22 40.83 32.43
C TYR A 180 -32.05 40.39 33.88
N THR A 181 -33.11 40.56 34.67
CA THR A 181 -33.14 40.08 36.06
C THR A 181 -33.91 38.76 36.13
N SER A 182 -33.42 37.81 36.93
CA SER A 182 -34.03 36.48 37.04
C SER A 182 -35.46 36.48 37.61
N THR A 183 -35.89 37.60 38.19
CA THR A 183 -37.22 37.85 38.76
C THR A 183 -38.24 38.41 37.76
N GLN A 184 -37.83 38.81 36.56
CA GLN A 184 -38.74 39.34 35.53
C GLN A 184 -39.68 38.25 35.00
N THR A 185 -40.92 38.65 34.78
CA THR A 185 -41.96 37.84 34.16
C THR A 185 -41.76 37.71 32.65
N LYS A 186 -42.41 36.72 32.02
CA LYS A 186 -42.31 36.47 30.57
C LYS A 186 -42.57 37.73 29.72
N THR A 187 -43.55 38.54 30.12
CA THR A 187 -43.91 39.79 29.42
C THR A 187 -42.82 40.86 29.56
N GLU A 188 -42.19 40.96 30.73
CA GLU A 188 -41.08 41.90 30.96
C GLU A 188 -39.83 41.50 30.17
N LEU A 189 -39.55 40.20 30.04
CA LEU A 189 -38.44 39.69 29.23
C LEU A 189 -38.67 39.92 27.73
N LEU A 190 -39.91 39.76 27.25
CA LEU A 190 -40.28 40.07 25.86
C LEU A 190 -40.16 41.57 25.54
N ALA A 191 -40.42 42.45 26.51
CA ALA A 191 -40.31 43.89 26.34
C ALA A 191 -38.86 44.42 26.25
N LEU A 192 -37.86 43.61 26.64
CA LEU A 192 -36.44 43.94 26.51
C LEU A 192 -35.88 43.67 25.11
N ILE A 193 -36.63 42.96 24.26
CA ILE A 193 -36.21 42.62 22.91
C ILE A 193 -36.41 43.86 22.02
N PRO A 194 -35.36 44.38 21.35
CA PRO A 194 -35.50 45.52 20.45
C PRO A 194 -36.35 45.15 19.22
N GLU A 195 -37.21 46.09 18.78
CA GLU A 195 -38.05 45.95 17.58
C GLU A 195 -37.27 45.66 16.29
#